data_AF-A6N1L5-F1
#
_entry.id   AF-A6N1L5-F1
#
_cell.length_a   1.000
_cell.length_b   1.000
_cell.length_c   1.000
_cell.angle_alpha   90.00
_cell.angle_beta   90.00
_cell.angle_gamma   90.00
#
_symmetry.space_group_name_H-M   'P 1'
#
loop_
_entity.id
_entity.type
_entity.pdbx_description
1 polymer ?
#
loop_
_entity_poly.entity_id
_entity_poly.type
_entity_poly.pdbx_seq_one_letter_code
_entity_poly.pdbx_strand_id
1 'polypeptide(L)'
;DLPKMESLTVSRCPKLNILQRLPALQSMELNDQEMERLPDCLRDLPAKLRHLRITCNLDLLTLISRRKGTPEWEKIKHIQQVNACTDAEDDKTDKRFVFYKRDSDSTETNIEPSPSTSQVGVGAQ
;
A
#
# COMPACT_ATOMS: atom_id res chain seq x y z
N ASP A 1 -10.67 23.99 -5.29
CA ASP A 1 -11.25 22.67 -5.00
C ASP A 1 -11.56 21.94 -6.29
N LEU A 2 -11.45 20.61 -6.29
CA LEU A 2 -11.79 19.76 -7.43
C LEU A 2 -12.93 18.81 -7.03
N PRO A 3 -14.16 19.31 -6.85
CA PRO A 3 -15.24 18.56 -6.20
C PRO A 3 -15.78 17.39 -7.03
N LYS A 4 -15.46 17.32 -8.33
CA LYS A 4 -15.88 16.27 -9.26
C LYS A 4 -14.73 15.32 -9.65
N MET A 5 -13.55 15.47 -9.05
CA MET A 5 -12.41 14.63 -9.41
C MET A 5 -12.58 13.23 -8.80
N GLU A 6 -12.67 12.23 -9.67
CA GLU A 6 -12.89 10.83 -9.30
C GLU A 6 -11.59 10.01 -9.30
N SER A 7 -10.57 10.45 -10.04
CA SER A 7 -9.27 9.80 -10.14
C SER A 7 -8.13 10.80 -9.95
N LEU A 8 -7.10 10.39 -9.22
CA LEU A 8 -5.90 11.20 -8.98
C LEU A 8 -4.64 10.33 -9.12
N THR A 9 -3.69 10.77 -9.92
CA THR A 9 -2.35 10.17 -9.98
C THR A 9 -1.33 11.16 -9.42
N VAL A 10 -0.48 10.67 -8.54
CA VAL A 10 0.59 11.44 -7.88
C VAL A 10 1.90 10.72 -8.11
N SER A 11 2.87 11.43 -8.70
CA SER A 11 4.21 10.88 -8.93
C SER A 11 5.27 11.68 -8.19
N ARG A 12 6.17 11.00 -7.46
CA ARG A 12 7.34 11.59 -6.75
C ARG A 12 6.99 12.84 -5.94
N CYS A 13 5.94 12.76 -5.13
CA CYS A 13 5.35 13.93 -4.48
C CYS A 13 5.26 13.74 -2.96
N PRO A 14 6.26 14.20 -2.18
CA PRO A 14 6.36 13.91 -0.74
C PRO A 14 5.39 14.72 0.14
N LYS A 15 4.63 15.69 -0.41
CA LYS A 15 3.81 16.65 0.35
C LYS A 15 2.33 16.60 -0.02
N LEU A 16 1.74 15.41 0.08
CA LEU A 16 0.37 15.17 -0.36
C LEU A 16 -0.70 15.62 0.65
N ASN A 17 -0.76 16.93 0.94
CA ASN A 17 -1.55 17.46 2.07
C ASN A 17 -2.98 17.91 1.71
N ILE A 18 -3.46 17.68 0.48
CA ILE A 18 -4.74 18.25 -0.01
C ILE A 18 -5.83 17.21 -0.32
N LEU A 19 -5.61 15.93 0.00
CA LEU A 19 -6.54 14.85 -0.39
C LEU A 19 -7.90 14.91 0.30
N GLN A 20 -7.97 15.48 1.51
CA GLN A 20 -9.23 15.65 2.24
C GLN A 20 -10.25 16.53 1.51
N ARG A 21 -9.78 17.33 0.53
CA ARG A 21 -10.61 18.26 -0.24
C ARG A 21 -11.16 17.69 -1.54
N LEU A 22 -11.12 16.37 -1.70
CA LEU A 22 -11.56 15.66 -2.92
C LEU A 22 -12.76 14.74 -2.63
N PRO A 23 -13.97 15.30 -2.41
CA PRO A 23 -15.13 14.55 -1.90
C PRO A 23 -15.73 13.54 -2.91
N ALA A 24 -15.29 13.56 -4.17
CA ALA A 24 -15.70 12.62 -5.21
C ALA A 24 -14.61 11.59 -5.55
N LEU A 25 -13.44 11.62 -4.89
CA LEU A 25 -12.33 10.75 -5.23
C LEU A 25 -12.67 9.29 -4.94
N GLN A 26 -12.57 8.44 -5.97
CA GLN A 26 -12.87 7.02 -5.91
C GLN A 26 -11.65 6.16 -6.21
N SER A 27 -10.71 6.65 -7.01
CA SER A 27 -9.47 5.99 -7.37
C SER A 27 -8.28 6.90 -7.17
N MET A 28 -7.17 6.33 -6.72
CA MET A 28 -5.93 7.06 -6.55
C MET A 28 -4.74 6.19 -6.91
N GLU A 29 -3.72 6.82 -7.50
CA GLU A 29 -2.44 6.20 -7.78
C GLU A 29 -1.29 7.00 -7.16
N LEU A 30 -0.41 6.30 -6.45
CA LEU A 30 0.86 6.78 -5.97
C LEU A 30 1.98 6.09 -6.76
N ASN A 31 2.87 6.87 -7.38
CA ASN A 31 4.04 6.34 -8.07
C ASN A 31 5.30 7.03 -7.57
N ASP A 32 6.09 6.32 -6.76
CA ASP A 32 7.38 6.80 -6.29
C ASP A 32 8.25 5.62 -5.87
N GLN A 33 9.22 5.27 -6.72
CA GLN A 33 10.15 4.18 -6.46
C GLN A 33 11.05 4.44 -5.25
N GLU A 34 11.29 5.70 -4.90
CA GLU A 34 12.11 6.09 -3.74
C GLU A 34 11.26 6.20 -2.45
N MET A 35 9.97 5.85 -2.49
CA MET A 35 9.07 5.97 -1.34
C MET A 35 9.42 4.94 -0.27
N GLU A 36 9.97 5.39 0.86
CA GLU A 36 10.30 4.52 2.00
C GLU A 36 9.09 4.22 2.91
N ARG A 37 8.11 5.12 2.94
CA ARG A 37 6.92 5.08 3.81
C ARG A 37 5.73 5.64 3.05
N LEU A 38 4.54 5.06 3.25
CA LEU A 38 3.32 5.65 2.74
C LEU A 38 3.05 7.00 3.41
N PRO A 39 2.48 7.98 2.69
CA PRO A 39 2.08 9.25 3.27
C PRO A 39 1.06 9.06 4.40
N ASP A 40 1.24 9.75 5.53
CA ASP A 40 0.31 9.67 6.67
C ASP A 40 -1.10 10.15 6.33
N CYS A 41 -1.22 11.08 5.38
CA CYS A 41 -2.50 11.58 4.87
C CYS A 41 -3.39 10.49 4.27
N LEU A 42 -2.85 9.31 3.94
CA LEU A 42 -3.67 8.20 3.47
C LEU A 42 -4.68 7.76 4.52
N ARG A 43 -4.38 7.92 5.83
CA ARG A 43 -5.31 7.61 6.93
C ARG A 43 -6.61 8.40 6.86
N ASP A 44 -6.52 9.62 6.34
CA ASP A 44 -7.61 10.60 6.33
C ASP A 44 -8.23 10.76 4.93
N LEU A 45 -8.08 9.75 4.08
CA LEU A 45 -8.66 9.76 2.74
C LEU A 45 -10.19 9.80 2.79
N PRO A 46 -10.85 10.41 1.78
CA PRO A 46 -12.29 10.43 1.70
C PRO A 46 -12.88 9.00 1.74
N ALA A 47 -13.96 8.81 2.49
CA ALA A 47 -14.64 7.50 2.62
C ALA A 47 -15.14 6.92 1.28
N LYS A 48 -15.22 7.73 0.22
CA LYS A 48 -15.56 7.28 -1.13
C LYS A 48 -14.41 6.64 -1.89
N LEU A 49 -13.17 6.79 -1.43
CA LEU A 49 -12.03 6.16 -2.08
C LEU A 49 -12.16 4.64 -1.99
N ARG A 50 -12.25 3.99 -3.14
CA ARG A 50 -12.39 2.53 -3.25
C ARG A 50 -11.11 1.85 -3.70
N HIS A 51 -10.35 2.50 -4.56
CA HIS A 51 -9.18 1.90 -5.20
C HIS A 51 -7.93 2.74 -4.94
N LEU A 52 -6.88 2.09 -4.43
CA LEU A 52 -5.56 2.68 -4.30
C LEU A 52 -4.53 1.81 -5.04
N ARG A 53 -3.83 2.39 -6.01
CA ARG A 53 -2.67 1.80 -6.66
C ARG A 53 -1.39 2.42 -6.13
N ILE A 54 -0.39 1.60 -5.82
CA ILE A 54 0.91 2.04 -5.33
C ILE A 54 2.00 1.39 -6.18
N THR A 55 2.87 2.20 -6.75
CA THR A 55 4.14 1.77 -7.33
C THR A 55 5.25 2.30 -6.42
N CYS A 56 6.02 1.39 -5.80
CA CYS A 56 7.04 1.71 -4.80
C CYS A 56 8.25 0.76 -4.88
N ASN A 57 9.30 1.01 -4.10
CA ASN A 57 10.37 0.03 -3.91
C ASN A 57 9.87 -1.24 -3.20
N LEU A 58 10.74 -2.26 -3.26
CA LEU A 58 10.52 -3.57 -2.66
C LEU A 58 10.42 -3.53 -1.13
N ASP A 59 11.17 -2.65 -0.47
CA ASP A 59 11.18 -2.54 0.99
C ASP A 59 9.82 -2.09 1.53
N LEU A 60 9.27 -1.02 0.97
CA LEU A 60 7.93 -0.54 1.32
C LEU A 60 6.86 -1.58 0.97
N LEU A 61 6.99 -2.24 -0.17
CA LEU A 61 6.06 -3.30 -0.57
C LEU A 61 6.08 -4.48 0.43
N THR A 62 7.26 -4.83 0.95
CA THR A 62 7.43 -5.86 2.00
C THR A 62 6.82 -5.41 3.33
N LEU A 63 6.88 -4.13 3.68
CA LEU A 63 6.19 -3.59 4.86
C LEU A 63 4.66 -3.67 4.73
N ILE A 64 4.13 -3.45 3.52
CA ILE A 64 2.71 -3.59 3.22
C ILE A 64 2.28 -5.07 3.29
N SER A 65 3.09 -5.99 2.76
CA SER A 65 2.76 -7.43 2.72
C SER A 65 2.66 -8.08 4.10
N ARG A 66 3.36 -7.54 5.11
CA ARG A 66 3.27 -7.99 6.51
C ARG A 66 1.90 -7.76 7.15
N ARG A 67 1.07 -6.87 6.60
CA ARG A 67 -0.29 -6.55 7.08
C ARG A 67 -0.34 -6.16 8.57
N LYS A 68 -1.14 -6.88 9.36
CA LYS A 68 -1.55 -6.51 10.72
C LYS A 68 -0.32 -6.27 11.61
N GLY A 69 -0.31 -5.14 12.29
CA GLY A 69 0.79 -4.74 13.18
C GLY A 69 1.84 -3.83 12.55
N THR A 70 1.76 -3.50 11.25
CA THR A 70 2.66 -2.51 10.64
C THR A 70 2.03 -1.11 10.58
N PRO A 71 2.82 -0.03 10.78
CA PRO A 71 2.34 1.34 10.62
C PRO A 71 1.84 1.65 9.20
N GLU A 72 2.40 0.97 8.20
CA GLU A 72 2.02 1.10 6.79
C GLU A 72 0.63 0.52 6.55
N TRP A 73 0.33 -0.66 7.10
CA TRP A 73 -0.97 -1.28 6.96
C TRP A 73 -2.09 -0.42 7.57
N GLU A 74 -1.84 0.20 8.72
CA GLU A 74 -2.80 1.07 9.38
C GLU A 74 -3.23 2.28 8.52
N LYS A 75 -2.36 2.71 7.59
CA LYS A 75 -2.65 3.82 6.67
C LYS A 75 -3.61 3.44 5.54
N ILE A 76 -3.72 2.16 5.17
CA ILE A 76 -4.44 1.73 3.95
C ILE A 76 -5.48 0.64 4.19
N LYS A 77 -5.52 0.00 5.38
CA LYS A 77 -6.48 -1.06 5.71
C LYS A 77 -7.94 -0.65 5.52
N HIS A 78 -8.21 0.66 5.53
CA HIS A 78 -9.53 1.22 5.40
C HIS A 78 -9.99 1.45 3.95
N ILE A 79 -9.16 1.14 2.96
CA ILE A 79 -9.49 1.27 1.55
C ILE A 79 -10.05 -0.06 1.06
N GLN A 80 -11.04 -0.03 0.17
CA GLN A 80 -11.74 -1.24 -0.28
C GLN A 80 -10.83 -2.19 -1.06
N GLN A 81 -10.00 -1.63 -1.95
CA GLN A 81 -9.03 -2.37 -2.75
C GLN A 81 -7.70 -1.64 -2.80
N VAL A 82 -6.62 -2.36 -2.52
CA VAL A 82 -5.24 -1.85 -2.63
C VAL A 82 -4.45 -2.76 -3.55
N ASN A 83 -3.80 -2.19 -4.55
CA ASN A 83 -2.87 -2.86 -5.45
C ASN A 83 -1.51 -2.16 -5.35
N ALA A 84 -0.57 -2.80 -4.67
CA ALA A 84 0.79 -2.31 -4.55
C ALA A 84 1.74 -3.19 -5.37
N CYS A 85 2.69 -2.61 -6.09
CA CYS A 85 3.69 -3.35 -6.82
C CYS A 85 5.02 -2.61 -6.92
N THR A 86 6.10 -3.35 -7.18
CA THR A 86 7.34 -2.75 -7.66
C THR A 86 7.15 -2.33 -9.11
N ASP A 87 7.85 -1.27 -9.50
CA ASP A 87 8.07 -1.02 -10.91
C ASP A 87 8.98 -2.13 -11.44
N ALA A 88 8.67 -2.67 -12.61
CA ALA A 88 9.50 -3.66 -13.25
C ALA A 88 9.79 -3.12 -14.64
N GLU A 89 11.05 -2.73 -14.88
CA GLU A 89 11.50 -2.39 -16.22
C GLU A 89 11.55 -3.67 -17.04
N ASP A 90 10.70 -3.71 -18.07
CA ASP A 90 10.64 -4.58 -19.26
C ASP A 90 10.74 -6.12 -19.11
N ASP A 91 11.25 -6.68 -18.01
CA ASP A 91 11.27 -8.10 -17.73
C ASP A 91 10.32 -8.42 -16.56
N LYS A 92 9.18 -9.04 -16.89
CA LYS A 92 8.07 -9.32 -15.96
C LYS A 92 8.43 -10.32 -14.85
N THR A 93 9.66 -10.83 -14.84
CA THR A 93 10.17 -11.88 -13.94
C THR A 93 10.37 -11.38 -12.50
N ASP A 94 10.64 -10.08 -12.30
CA ASP A 94 10.91 -9.54 -10.95
C ASP A 94 9.79 -8.69 -10.33
N LYS A 95 8.67 -8.50 -11.03
CA LYS A 95 7.56 -7.71 -10.49
C LYS A 95 6.99 -8.35 -9.22
N ARG A 96 7.16 -7.68 -8.09
CA ARG A 96 6.52 -8.06 -6.82
C ARG A 96 5.22 -7.29 -6.64
N PHE A 97 4.23 -7.92 -6.02
CA PHE A 97 2.94 -7.30 -5.77
C PHE A 97 2.28 -7.72 -4.46
N VAL A 98 1.39 -6.86 -3.98
CA VAL A 98 0.43 -7.12 -2.91
C VAL A 98 -0.92 -6.60 -3.37
N PHE A 99 -1.90 -7.49 -3.44
CA PHE A 99 -3.27 -7.16 -3.74
C PHE A 99 -4.15 -7.47 -2.53
N TYR A 100 -4.91 -6.47 -2.07
CA TYR A 100 -5.79 -6.60 -0.91
C TYR A 100 -7.22 -6.20 -1.28
N LYS A 101 -8.18 -7.00 -0.81
CA LYS A 101 -9.61 -6.71 -0.82
C LYS A 101 -10.14 -6.73 0.60
N ARG A 102 -10.75 -5.61 1.01
CA ARG A 102 -11.30 -5.44 2.35
C ARG A 102 -12.52 -6.30 2.62
N ASP A 103 -13.44 -6.37 1.66
CA ASP A 103 -14.74 -7.03 1.83
C ASP A 103 -14.60 -8.54 2.12
N SER A 104 -13.53 -9.15 1.61
CA SER A 104 -13.17 -10.56 1.83
C SER A 104 -12.01 -10.77 2.80
N ASP A 105 -11.45 -9.69 3.38
CA ASP A 105 -10.18 -9.67 4.14
C ASP A 105 -9.02 -10.45 3.45
N SER A 106 -9.08 -10.58 2.13
CA SER A 106 -8.20 -11.45 1.35
C SER A 106 -6.98 -10.68 0.85
N THR A 107 -5.82 -11.34 0.86
CA THR A 107 -4.57 -10.82 0.30
C THR A 107 -3.94 -11.83 -0.62
N GLU A 108 -3.52 -11.37 -1.79
CA GLU A 108 -2.75 -12.12 -2.78
C GLU A 108 -1.40 -11.42 -2.96
N THR A 109 -0.31 -12.16 -2.88
CA THR A 109 1.04 -11.61 -2.99
C THR A 109 2.01 -12.68 -3.45
N ASN A 110 3.06 -12.28 -4.18
CA ASN A 110 4.21 -13.11 -4.53
C ASN A 110 5.47 -12.72 -3.76
N ILE A 111 5.31 -12.03 -2.62
CA ILE A 111 6.42 -11.75 -1.70
C ILE A 111 6.58 -12.96 -0.79
N GLU A 112 7.73 -13.61 -0.90
CA GLU A 112 8.10 -14.71 -0.01
C GLU A 112 8.06 -14.24 1.45
N PRO A 113 7.37 -14.95 2.35
CA PRO A 113 7.47 -14.66 3.77
C PRO A 113 8.90 -14.91 4.20
N SER A 114 9.59 -13.86 4.67
CA SER A 114 10.92 -14.01 5.27
C SER A 114 10.84 -15.07 6.38
N PRO A 115 11.76 -16.05 6.43
CA PRO A 115 11.67 -17.15 7.37
C PRO A 115 11.65 -16.59 8.78
N SER A 116 10.52 -16.79 9.47
CA SER A 116 10.41 -16.51 10.89
C SER A 116 11.54 -17.28 11.58
N THR A 117 12.50 -16.58 12.18
CA THR A 117 13.43 -17.18 13.14
C THR A 117 12.60 -17.71 14.28
N SER A 118 12.28 -19.00 14.24
CA SER A 118 11.69 -19.73 15.35
C SER A 118 12.64 -19.61 16.54
N GLN A 119 12.32 -18.71 17.48
CA GLN A 119 12.78 -18.86 18.85
C GLN A 119 12.11 -20.11 19.41
N VAL A 120 12.78 -21.26 19.32
CA VAL A 120 12.52 -22.37 20.24
C VAL A 120 13.41 -22.15 21.44
N GLY A 121 12.74 -21.92 22.57
CA GLY A 121 13.33 -21.67 23.87
C GLY A 121 14.17 -22.84 24.37
N VAL A 122 15.18 -22.46 25.15
CA VAL A 122 15.93 -23.34 26.04
C VAL A 122 14.95 -23.90 27.07
N GLY A 123 14.61 -25.18 26.93
CA GLY A 123 13.90 -25.96 27.95
C GLY A 123 14.88 -26.94 28.56
N ALA A 124 15.35 -26.64 29.77
CA ALA A 124 16.11 -27.55 30.61
C ALA A 124 15.23 -28.72 31.08
N GLN A 125 15.76 -29.94 30.99
CA GLN A 125 15.62 -31.02 32.00
C GLN A 125 16.85 -31.92 31.95
#